data_AF-A0A3D3HII2-F1
#
_entry.id   AF-A0A3D3HII2-F1
#
_cell.length_a   1.000
_cell.length_b   1.000
_cell.length_c   1.000
_cell.angle_alpha   90.00
_cell.angle_beta   90.00
_cell.angle_gamma   90.00
#
_symmetry.space_group_name_H-M   'P 1'
#
loop_
_entity.id
_entity.type
_entity.pdbx_description
1 polymer ?
#
loop_
_entity_poly.entity_id
_entity_poly.type
_entity_poly.pdbx_seq_one_letter_code
_entity_poly.pdbx_strand_id
1 'polypeptide(L)'
;MMPHIHQQLSVHNRQGQEQSPPPLPPKTQHQGRTMVLQASQSRPPAPLPRPEHSLFDNVPLRQHHTVAGSNHRNAVYDSSVPTTALMQPPSRPAPVPPSRIHEFMQPPSFNAPALPSSQERARMPLPGEGTHQSLAQRRAAPQLTPFVPDMKTGMSGNAFKQLEIKTSGRLDPDNFIAKTNHQRFGNIDTCAATQLFTPQGKGLPANQMKVDGMDLVMRSQFPKPEGLRDHLCMLADQKPGVLVVLSSDKDIANRHLPAYFSQDGQYDDVSVKCKINQKAHMATAGNLELRNYRIEITANGKTTPVSVIHVKNWEDCTTIDPSTLKELVSGINQKIEQKVKQDSSYNPQPFIHCSAGIGRTGVVAGAMEILKPGNKNTPEGIVLQLRETGCSKMVQTSDQFNTLINLHKEVKSGS
;
A
#
# COMPACT_ATOMS: atom_id res chain seq x y z
N MET A 1 -36.97 29.76 61.45
CA MET A 1 -37.59 28.42 61.48
C MET A 1 -36.47 27.40 61.58
N MET A 2 -36.24 26.90 62.80
CA MET A 2 -35.55 25.64 63.13
C MET A 2 -36.65 24.61 63.48
N PRO A 3 -36.41 23.29 63.70
CA PRO A 3 -35.13 22.58 63.85
C PRO A 3 -35.02 21.17 63.21
N HIS A 4 -33.81 20.60 63.36
CA HIS A 4 -33.42 19.18 63.36
C HIS A 4 -34.38 18.21 64.07
N ILE A 5 -34.33 16.91 63.71
CA ILE A 5 -34.23 15.78 64.64
C ILE A 5 -33.81 14.46 63.94
N HIS A 6 -33.09 13.68 64.74
CA HIS A 6 -32.54 12.32 64.64
C HIS A 6 -33.56 11.15 64.53
N GLN A 7 -33.00 9.95 64.26
CA GLN A 7 -33.48 8.58 64.59
C GLN A 7 -34.66 8.04 63.74
N GLN A 8 -34.80 6.76 63.40
CA GLN A 8 -34.28 5.52 63.98
C GLN A 8 -34.44 4.35 62.98
N LEU A 9 -33.74 3.25 63.29
CA LEU A 9 -33.68 1.97 62.59
C LEU A 9 -35.01 1.17 62.61
N SER A 10 -35.09 0.26 61.62
CA SER A 10 -35.78 -1.05 61.53
C SER A 10 -36.60 -1.52 62.75
N VAL A 11 -37.75 -2.18 62.60
CA VAL A 11 -37.94 -3.52 62.02
C VAL A 11 -39.44 -3.70 61.75
N HIS A 12 -39.84 -4.24 60.59
CA HIS A 12 -41.03 -5.11 60.51
C HIS A 12 -40.80 -6.23 59.49
N ASN A 13 -41.15 -7.42 59.99
CA ASN A 13 -40.92 -8.75 59.49
C ASN A 13 -41.89 -9.08 58.35
N ARG A 14 -41.42 -9.59 57.20
CA ARG A 14 -42.25 -10.35 56.25
C ARG A 14 -41.44 -11.46 55.59
N GLN A 15 -41.84 -12.69 55.92
CA GLN A 15 -41.51 -13.93 55.24
C GLN A 15 -42.05 -13.91 53.79
N GLY A 16 -41.27 -14.44 52.86
CA GLY A 16 -41.66 -14.71 51.47
C GLY A 16 -40.57 -15.55 50.80
N GLN A 17 -40.94 -16.76 50.40
CA GLN A 17 -40.10 -17.86 49.95
C GLN A 17 -39.20 -17.54 48.73
N GLU A 18 -37.90 -17.86 48.84
CA GLU A 18 -37.00 -18.01 47.69
C GLU A 18 -37.24 -19.38 47.02
N GLN A 19 -37.52 -19.38 45.72
CA GLN A 19 -37.48 -20.56 44.86
C GLN A 19 -36.16 -20.57 44.08
N SER A 20 -35.39 -21.64 44.22
CA SER A 20 -34.13 -21.88 43.50
C SER A 20 -34.36 -22.26 42.03
N PRO A 21 -33.45 -21.93 41.11
CA PRO A 21 -33.55 -22.31 39.70
C PRO A 21 -33.27 -23.81 39.48
N PRO A 22 -33.81 -24.43 38.41
CA PRO A 22 -33.71 -25.87 38.16
C PRO A 22 -32.30 -26.31 37.69
N PRO A 23 -31.94 -27.60 37.90
CA PRO A 23 -30.60 -28.11 37.60
C PRO A 23 -30.37 -28.40 36.11
N LEU A 24 -29.12 -28.23 35.67
CA LEU A 24 -28.62 -28.55 34.32
C LEU A 24 -28.49 -30.08 34.10
N PRO A 25 -28.68 -30.58 32.87
CA PRO A 25 -28.60 -32.00 32.56
C PRO A 25 -27.16 -32.55 32.59
N PRO A 26 -26.97 -33.87 32.83
CA PRO A 26 -25.66 -34.45 33.14
C PRO A 26 -24.75 -34.63 31.92
N LYS A 27 -23.44 -34.47 32.17
CA LYS A 27 -22.34 -34.67 31.22
C LYS A 27 -22.19 -36.16 30.88
N THR A 28 -22.33 -36.51 29.60
CA THR A 28 -22.00 -37.84 29.07
C THR A 28 -20.48 -37.99 28.91
N GLN A 29 -19.91 -38.95 29.66
CA GLN A 29 -18.58 -39.50 29.40
C GLN A 29 -18.65 -40.44 28.19
N HIS A 30 -17.88 -40.15 27.14
CA HIS A 30 -17.52 -41.15 26.13
C HIS A 30 -16.04 -41.49 26.25
N GLN A 31 -15.75 -42.69 26.76
CA GLN A 31 -14.55 -43.43 26.42
C GLN A 31 -14.73 -44.02 25.03
N GLY A 32 -13.73 -43.84 24.14
CA GLY A 32 -13.82 -44.35 22.78
C GLY A 32 -12.57 -44.12 21.94
N ARG A 33 -11.59 -45.01 22.10
CA ARG A 33 -10.82 -45.70 21.05
C ARG A 33 -10.07 -44.83 20.00
N THR A 34 -8.74 -44.88 20.14
CA THR A 34 -7.75 -44.66 19.07
C THR A 34 -8.15 -45.40 17.78
N MET A 35 -8.41 -44.65 16.71
CA MET A 35 -8.44 -45.16 15.34
C MET A 35 -7.24 -44.57 14.60
N VAL A 36 -6.36 -45.47 14.18
CA VAL A 36 -5.24 -45.21 13.26
C VAL A 36 -5.83 -44.82 11.91
N LEU A 37 -5.59 -43.59 11.46
CA LEU A 37 -5.85 -43.19 10.08
C LEU A 37 -4.67 -43.65 9.22
N GLN A 38 -4.88 -44.80 8.60
CA GLN A 38 -4.05 -45.37 7.55
C GLN A 38 -4.17 -44.48 6.30
N ALA A 39 -3.04 -43.95 5.82
CA ALA A 39 -2.97 -43.16 4.60
C ALA A 39 -3.27 -44.05 3.38
N SER A 40 -4.44 -43.89 2.78
CA SER A 40 -4.74 -44.39 1.45
C SER A 40 -4.31 -43.35 0.41
N GLN A 41 -3.26 -43.68 -0.33
CA GLN A 41 -2.91 -43.00 -1.57
C GLN A 41 -4.01 -43.26 -2.61
N SER A 42 -4.70 -42.22 -3.06
CA SER A 42 -5.49 -42.28 -4.29
C SER A 42 -5.17 -41.07 -5.16
N ARG A 43 -4.51 -41.37 -6.27
CA ARG A 43 -4.18 -40.47 -7.38
C ARG A 43 -5.48 -40.06 -8.09
N PRO A 44 -5.70 -38.77 -8.43
CA PRO A 44 -6.84 -38.40 -9.26
C PRO A 44 -6.64 -38.87 -10.72
N PRO A 45 -7.69 -39.30 -11.42
CA PRO A 45 -7.61 -39.71 -12.82
C PRO A 45 -7.43 -38.52 -13.76
N ALA A 46 -6.73 -38.75 -14.88
CA ALA A 46 -6.40 -37.75 -15.89
C ALA A 46 -7.65 -37.25 -16.66
N PRO A 47 -7.63 -36.00 -17.19
CA PRO A 47 -8.73 -35.48 -17.99
C PRO A 47 -8.83 -36.16 -19.36
N LEU A 48 -10.04 -36.52 -19.78
CA LEU A 48 -10.33 -37.02 -21.13
C LEU A 48 -10.31 -35.86 -22.17
N PRO A 49 -9.89 -36.13 -23.42
CA PRO A 49 -9.69 -35.10 -24.43
C PRO A 49 -11.01 -34.56 -25.00
N ARG A 50 -11.01 -33.26 -25.29
CA ARG A 50 -12.10 -32.50 -25.92
C ARG A 50 -12.18 -32.86 -27.42
N PRO A 51 -13.36 -33.09 -28.02
CA PRO A 51 -13.47 -33.26 -29.47
C PRO A 51 -13.61 -31.91 -30.17
N GLU A 52 -12.74 -31.66 -31.15
CA GLU A 52 -13.01 -30.72 -32.25
C GLU A 52 -13.78 -31.46 -33.35
N HIS A 53 -14.77 -30.81 -33.98
CA HIS A 53 -14.98 -30.87 -35.42
C HIS A 53 -15.98 -29.77 -35.87
N SER A 54 -15.79 -29.39 -37.13
CA SER A 54 -16.23 -28.21 -37.85
C SER A 54 -17.39 -28.47 -38.84
N LEU A 55 -18.21 -27.44 -39.04
CA LEU A 55 -18.83 -26.95 -40.30
C LEU A 55 -19.97 -27.71 -41.04
N PHE A 56 -20.92 -26.87 -41.53
CA PHE A 56 -22.07 -27.05 -42.46
C PHE A 56 -23.32 -27.79 -41.89
N ASP A 57 -24.58 -27.33 -42.00
CA ASP A 57 -25.30 -26.69 -43.11
C ASP A 57 -26.45 -25.73 -42.68
N ASN A 58 -26.83 -24.82 -43.60
CA ASN A 58 -28.09 -24.00 -43.62
C ASN A 58 -29.32 -24.92 -43.94
N VAL A 59 -30.61 -24.66 -43.68
CA VAL A 59 -31.62 -23.61 -44.03
C VAL A 59 -33.00 -24.07 -43.37
N PRO A 60 -34.20 -23.44 -43.53
CA PRO A 60 -34.85 -22.36 -42.76
C PRO A 60 -36.25 -22.67 -42.12
N LEU A 61 -36.92 -21.59 -41.66
CA LEU A 61 -38.38 -21.32 -41.49
C LEU A 61 -39.04 -21.65 -40.13
N ARG A 62 -39.48 -20.63 -39.38
CA ARG A 62 -40.85 -20.04 -39.47
C ARG A 62 -41.01 -18.87 -38.47
N GLN A 63 -41.38 -17.70 -38.98
CA GLN A 63 -41.83 -16.54 -38.20
C GLN A 63 -43.35 -16.56 -38.05
N HIS A 64 -43.85 -16.12 -36.88
CA HIS A 64 -45.25 -15.77 -36.65
C HIS A 64 -45.46 -14.26 -36.86
N HIS A 65 -46.48 -13.93 -37.65
CA HIS A 65 -47.02 -12.58 -37.84
C HIS A 65 -47.95 -12.19 -36.69
N THR A 66 -47.96 -10.90 -36.33
CA THR A 66 -49.19 -10.09 -36.18
C THR A 66 -48.90 -8.60 -36.42
N VAL A 67 -49.91 -7.95 -37.00
CA VAL A 67 -50.02 -6.64 -37.69
C VAL A 67 -50.40 -5.56 -36.64
N ALA A 68 -50.11 -4.25 -36.74
CA ALA A 68 -50.69 -3.26 -37.66
C ALA A 68 -50.14 -1.84 -37.35
N GLY A 69 -50.10 -0.96 -38.36
CA GLY A 69 -49.99 0.50 -38.15
C GLY A 69 -49.36 1.26 -39.32
N SER A 70 -50.18 1.65 -40.30
CA SER A 70 -49.81 2.49 -41.45
C SER A 70 -49.67 3.96 -41.09
N ASN A 71 -48.71 4.68 -41.68
CA ASN A 71 -49.00 5.82 -42.56
C ASN A 71 -47.75 6.42 -43.23
N HIS A 72 -47.95 6.81 -44.49
CA HIS A 72 -47.01 7.30 -45.49
C HIS A 72 -46.26 8.61 -45.14
N ARG A 73 -45.05 8.80 -45.71
CA ARG A 73 -44.79 9.80 -46.76
C ARG A 73 -43.38 9.67 -47.38
N ASN A 74 -43.32 10.05 -48.65
CA ASN A 74 -42.26 9.90 -49.65
C ASN A 74 -40.96 10.67 -49.36
N ALA A 75 -39.82 10.12 -49.81
CA ALA A 75 -38.76 10.88 -50.47
C ALA A 75 -37.86 9.94 -51.30
N VAL A 76 -37.80 10.22 -52.60
CA VAL A 76 -36.93 9.63 -53.62
C VAL A 76 -35.59 10.36 -53.56
N TYR A 77 -34.45 9.66 -53.60
CA TYR A 77 -33.31 10.02 -54.46
C TYR A 77 -32.30 8.88 -54.59
N ASP A 78 -31.63 8.98 -55.72
CA ASP A 78 -30.94 7.99 -56.55
C ASP A 78 -29.65 7.40 -55.99
N SER A 79 -29.35 6.20 -56.49
CA SER A 79 -28.16 5.41 -56.23
C SER A 79 -27.06 5.70 -57.26
N SER A 80 -25.81 5.85 -56.81
CA SER A 80 -24.64 5.67 -57.69
C SER A 80 -23.45 5.08 -56.92
N VAL A 81 -22.96 3.96 -57.47
CA VAL A 81 -21.71 3.25 -57.12
C VAL A 81 -20.62 3.75 -58.07
N PRO A 82 -19.33 3.72 -57.68
CA PRO A 82 -18.40 3.04 -58.57
C PRO A 82 -17.31 2.21 -57.87
N THR A 83 -17.16 0.99 -58.39
CA THR A 83 -15.95 0.38 -58.94
C THR A 83 -14.69 0.22 -58.09
N THR A 84 -14.42 -1.06 -57.84
CA THR A 84 -13.18 -1.73 -57.42
C THR A 84 -11.97 -1.41 -58.30
N ALA A 85 -10.85 -1.00 -57.67
CA ALA A 85 -9.52 -0.94 -58.29
C ALA A 85 -8.59 -1.96 -57.62
N LEU A 86 -8.02 -2.85 -58.44
CA LEU A 86 -6.98 -3.82 -58.10
C LEU A 86 -5.64 -3.10 -57.90
N MET A 87 -5.02 -3.21 -56.71
CA MET A 87 -3.62 -2.83 -56.50
C MET A 87 -2.77 -4.06 -56.13
N GLN A 88 -1.66 -4.21 -56.85
CA GLN A 88 -0.63 -5.24 -56.69
C GLN A 88 0.20 -5.05 -55.40
N PRO A 89 0.79 -6.11 -54.83
CA PRO A 89 1.62 -6.01 -53.63
C PRO A 89 3.06 -5.56 -53.94
N PRO A 90 3.73 -4.82 -53.04
CA PRO A 90 5.11 -4.39 -53.25
C PRO A 90 6.15 -5.48 -52.93
N SER A 91 7.23 -5.43 -53.72
CA SER A 91 8.36 -6.35 -53.79
C SER A 91 9.29 -6.32 -52.56
N ARG A 92 9.87 -7.49 -52.24
CA ARG A 92 10.92 -7.74 -51.23
C ARG A 92 12.21 -6.93 -51.49
N PRO A 93 12.94 -6.44 -50.46
CA PRO A 93 14.31 -5.93 -50.64
C PRO A 93 15.33 -7.06 -50.75
N ALA A 94 16.34 -6.88 -51.62
CA ALA A 94 17.49 -7.76 -51.82
C ALA A 94 18.60 -7.55 -50.74
N PRO A 95 19.54 -8.50 -50.56
CA PRO A 95 20.45 -8.53 -49.42
C PRO A 95 21.76 -7.70 -49.60
N VAL A 96 22.31 -7.28 -48.47
CA VAL A 96 23.55 -6.50 -48.29
C VAL A 96 24.80 -7.38 -48.52
N PRO A 97 25.89 -6.90 -49.17
CA PRO A 97 27.16 -7.63 -49.25
C PRO A 97 28.10 -7.35 -48.05
N PRO A 98 29.03 -8.27 -47.71
CA PRO A 98 29.81 -8.19 -46.48
C PRO A 98 31.16 -7.48 -46.60
N SER A 99 31.46 -6.73 -45.54
CA SER A 99 32.72 -6.42 -44.84
C SER A 99 34.10 -6.73 -45.47
N ARG A 100 35.00 -5.74 -45.41
CA ARG A 100 36.45 -5.77 -45.06
C ARG A 100 37.02 -4.36 -45.39
N ILE A 101 37.98 -3.72 -44.72
CA ILE A 101 39.30 -4.13 -44.21
C ILE A 101 39.74 -3.11 -43.13
N HIS A 102 40.46 -3.58 -42.11
CA HIS A 102 41.28 -2.82 -41.15
C HIS A 102 42.46 -2.13 -41.83
N GLU A 103 42.75 -0.84 -41.59
CA GLU A 103 44.14 -0.37 -41.53
C GLU A 103 44.33 1.04 -40.91
N PHE A 104 45.11 1.07 -39.82
CA PHE A 104 46.22 2.00 -39.51
C PHE A 104 46.10 3.52 -39.71
N MET A 105 46.22 4.30 -38.62
CA MET A 105 47.46 5.01 -38.22
C MET A 105 47.20 6.09 -37.15
N GLN A 106 48.23 6.32 -36.35
CA GLN A 106 48.36 7.13 -35.13
C GLN A 106 48.44 8.67 -35.37
N PRO A 107 48.43 9.50 -34.30
CA PRO A 107 47.96 10.89 -34.30
C PRO A 107 49.08 11.93 -34.49
N PRO A 108 48.77 13.21 -34.77
CA PRO A 108 49.75 14.28 -34.64
C PRO A 108 49.72 14.90 -33.24
N SER A 109 50.92 14.95 -32.67
CA SER A 109 51.37 15.67 -31.49
C SER A 109 51.43 17.19 -31.74
N PHE A 110 50.99 17.99 -30.77
CA PHE A 110 51.35 19.40 -30.71
C PHE A 110 51.79 19.83 -29.31
N ASN A 111 52.91 20.55 -29.32
CA ASN A 111 53.69 21.03 -28.19
C ASN A 111 52.94 22.04 -27.32
N ALA A 112 53.15 21.95 -26.01
CA ALA A 112 52.73 22.96 -25.04
C ALA A 112 53.72 24.13 -25.01
N PRO A 113 53.24 25.40 -25.02
CA PRO A 113 54.01 26.53 -24.55
C PRO A 113 53.73 26.83 -23.07
N ALA A 114 54.77 27.28 -22.37
CA ALA A 114 54.83 27.57 -20.95
C ALA A 114 53.99 28.79 -20.51
N LEU A 115 53.61 28.78 -19.23
CA LEU A 115 53.00 29.86 -18.45
C LEU A 115 53.88 31.12 -18.36
N PRO A 116 53.24 32.30 -18.23
CA PRO A 116 53.73 33.33 -17.33
C PRO A 116 52.74 33.66 -16.20
N SER A 117 53.34 34.08 -15.10
CA SER A 117 52.79 34.40 -13.79
C SER A 117 51.95 35.69 -13.73
N SER A 118 50.90 35.62 -12.90
CA SER A 118 50.30 36.64 -12.02
C SER A 118 50.37 38.13 -12.38
N GLN A 119 49.20 38.74 -12.57
CA GLN A 119 48.85 40.02 -11.93
C GLN A 119 47.32 40.21 -11.85
N GLU A 120 46.85 40.51 -10.64
CA GLU A 120 45.45 40.80 -10.30
C GLU A 120 44.95 42.07 -10.99
N ARG A 121 43.74 41.99 -11.58
CA ARG A 121 42.89 43.17 -11.74
C ARG A 121 41.42 42.77 -11.60
N ALA A 122 40.75 43.39 -10.64
CA ALA A 122 39.33 43.19 -10.37
C ALA A 122 38.46 43.60 -11.57
N ARG A 123 37.53 42.72 -11.98
CA ARG A 123 36.51 42.99 -13.00
C ARG A 123 35.14 43.00 -12.32
N MET A 124 34.38 44.08 -12.49
CA MET A 124 32.98 44.13 -12.05
C MET A 124 32.08 43.25 -12.95
N PRO A 125 31.03 42.59 -12.42
CA PRO A 125 30.20 41.69 -13.22
C PRO A 125 29.18 42.46 -14.08
N LEU A 126 28.96 41.97 -15.31
CA LEU A 126 27.82 42.35 -16.17
C LEU A 126 26.61 41.45 -15.85
N PRO A 127 25.37 41.93 -16.09
CA PRO A 127 24.15 41.23 -15.66
C PRO A 127 23.85 40.05 -16.60
N GLY A 128 23.86 38.81 -16.07
CA GLY A 128 23.42 37.63 -16.82
C GLY A 128 24.12 36.29 -16.52
N GLU A 129 25.06 36.19 -15.59
CA GLU A 129 25.70 34.90 -15.27
C GLU A 129 24.92 34.12 -14.21
N GLY A 130 23.94 33.34 -14.66
CA GLY A 130 23.35 32.26 -13.88
C GLY A 130 24.38 31.16 -13.64
N THR A 131 24.62 30.84 -12.38
CA THR A 131 25.52 29.76 -11.94
C THR A 131 25.02 28.40 -12.43
N HIS A 132 25.69 27.83 -13.42
CA HIS A 132 25.56 26.40 -13.71
C HIS A 132 26.16 25.60 -12.54
N GLN A 133 25.30 24.97 -11.73
CA GLN A 133 25.73 24.06 -10.66
C GLN A 133 26.48 22.86 -11.25
N SER A 134 27.58 22.47 -10.60
CA SER A 134 28.40 21.33 -11.00
C SER A 134 27.62 20.01 -10.91
N LEU A 135 28.01 19.01 -11.71
CA LEU A 135 27.44 17.65 -11.69
C LEU A 135 27.47 16.97 -10.30
N ALA A 136 28.32 17.42 -9.38
CA ALA A 136 28.38 16.94 -7.99
C ALA A 136 27.22 17.46 -7.13
N GLN A 137 26.67 18.64 -7.42
CA GLN A 137 25.58 19.27 -6.67
C GLN A 137 24.18 18.75 -7.06
N ARG A 138 24.05 18.11 -8.24
CA ARG A 138 22.79 17.46 -8.67
C ARG A 138 22.52 16.10 -8.03
N ARG A 139 23.43 15.58 -7.19
CA ARG A 139 23.28 14.30 -6.47
C ARG A 139 22.77 14.42 -5.04
N ALA A 140 22.40 15.63 -4.59
CA ALA A 140 21.77 15.79 -3.29
C ALA A 140 20.32 15.30 -3.35
N ALA A 141 20.11 14.02 -3.02
CA ALA A 141 18.84 13.57 -2.48
C ALA A 141 18.50 14.45 -1.27
N PRO A 142 17.21 14.74 -0.99
CA PRO A 142 16.83 15.47 0.22
C PRO A 142 17.46 14.76 1.41
N GLN A 143 18.38 15.46 2.09
CA GLN A 143 19.00 14.96 3.30
C GLN A 143 17.88 14.81 4.33
N LEU A 144 17.60 13.57 4.71
CA LEU A 144 16.94 13.31 5.98
C LEU A 144 17.75 14.03 7.05
N THR A 145 17.08 14.70 7.99
CA THR A 145 17.75 15.25 9.16
C THR A 145 18.64 14.15 9.75
N PRO A 146 19.96 14.38 9.90
CA PRO A 146 20.85 13.41 10.49
C PRO A 146 20.27 12.93 11.82
N PHE A 147 20.39 11.63 12.07
CA PHE A 147 20.06 11.03 13.35
C PHE A 147 20.87 11.75 14.45
N VAL A 148 20.19 12.54 15.28
CA VAL A 148 20.77 13.07 16.52
C VAL A 148 20.36 12.07 17.61
N PRO A 149 21.31 11.34 18.22
CA PRO A 149 20.99 10.56 19.40
C PRO A 149 20.65 11.56 20.51
N ASP A 150 19.36 11.71 20.82
CA ASP A 150 18.96 12.50 21.98
C ASP A 150 19.44 11.73 23.23
N MET A 151 20.53 12.21 23.84
CA MET A 151 20.99 11.76 25.16
C MET A 151 20.02 12.31 26.21
N LYS A 152 18.80 11.74 26.25
CA LYS A 152 17.92 11.85 27.40
C LYS A 152 17.79 10.48 28.06
N THR A 153 18.63 10.32 29.07
CA THR A 153 18.68 9.21 30.01
C THR A 153 17.35 9.09 30.75
N GLY A 154 16.65 7.97 30.54
CA GLY A 154 15.47 7.63 31.33
C GLY A 154 14.67 6.51 30.69
N MET A 155 15.03 5.24 30.94
CA MET A 155 14.31 3.98 30.65
C MET A 155 13.86 3.68 29.19
N SER A 156 13.32 4.67 28.49
CA SER A 156 12.86 4.71 27.09
C SER A 156 13.95 4.30 26.08
N GLY A 157 15.15 4.87 26.19
CA GLY A 157 16.25 4.57 25.27
C GLY A 157 16.79 3.13 25.40
N ASN A 158 16.47 2.41 26.47
CA ASN A 158 16.89 1.01 26.61
C ASN A 158 16.01 0.09 25.76
N ALA A 159 14.68 0.23 25.83
CA ALA A 159 13.76 -0.66 25.14
C ALA A 159 13.94 -0.64 23.60
N PHE A 160 14.09 0.55 23.02
CA PHE A 160 14.32 0.67 21.57
C PHE A 160 15.71 0.13 21.15
N LYS A 161 16.76 0.35 21.95
CA LYS A 161 18.08 -0.26 21.70
C LYS A 161 18.02 -1.79 21.78
N GLN A 162 17.28 -2.34 22.73
CA GLN A 162 17.07 -3.80 22.81
C GLN A 162 16.35 -4.33 21.56
N LEU A 163 15.35 -3.60 21.07
CA LEU A 163 14.68 -3.93 19.81
C LEU A 163 15.67 -3.94 18.64
N GLU A 164 16.57 -2.95 18.54
CA GLU A 164 17.61 -2.90 17.49
C GLU A 164 18.61 -4.06 17.58
N ILE A 165 19.07 -4.39 18.79
CA ILE A 165 19.95 -5.54 19.03
C ILE A 165 19.26 -6.84 18.63
N LYS A 166 18.02 -7.05 19.08
CA LYS A 166 17.24 -8.24 18.72
C LYS A 166 16.93 -8.33 17.24
N THR A 167 16.68 -7.18 16.59
CA THR A 167 16.53 -7.12 15.14
C THR A 167 17.79 -7.64 14.46
N SER A 168 18.96 -7.13 14.86
CA SER A 168 20.24 -7.51 14.26
C SER A 168 20.57 -8.99 14.44
N GLY A 169 20.16 -9.60 15.56
CA GLY A 169 20.35 -11.04 15.81
C GLY A 169 19.29 -11.94 15.16
N ARG A 170 18.18 -11.37 14.66
CA ARG A 170 17.03 -12.12 14.12
C ARG A 170 16.93 -12.04 12.61
N LEU A 171 17.34 -10.92 12.01
CA LEU A 171 17.30 -10.74 10.57
C LEU A 171 18.51 -11.39 9.90
N ASP A 172 18.24 -12.11 8.83
CA ASP A 172 19.25 -12.52 7.86
C ASP A 172 19.35 -11.43 6.77
N PRO A 173 20.48 -10.71 6.66
CA PRO A 173 20.66 -9.61 5.70
C PRO A 173 20.47 -10.02 4.25
N ASP A 174 20.73 -11.29 3.90
CA ASP A 174 20.61 -11.78 2.51
C ASP A 174 19.14 -11.87 2.05
N ASN A 175 18.20 -11.85 3.01
CA ASN A 175 16.76 -11.80 2.71
C ASN A 175 16.27 -10.39 2.36
N PHE A 176 17.14 -9.38 2.32
CA PHE A 176 16.76 -7.99 2.08
C PHE A 176 17.35 -7.42 0.80
N ILE A 177 16.47 -6.93 -0.07
CA ILE A 177 16.83 -6.26 -1.31
C ILE A 177 17.16 -4.80 -1.00
N ALA A 178 18.45 -4.45 -1.12
CA ALA A 178 18.92 -3.09 -0.87
C ALA A 178 18.44 -2.08 -1.91
N LYS A 179 18.32 -2.50 -3.18
CA LYS A 179 17.92 -1.65 -4.30
C LYS A 179 16.78 -2.26 -5.12
N THR A 180 15.66 -1.56 -5.19
CA THR A 180 14.50 -1.92 -6.02
C THR A 180 14.19 -0.82 -7.01
N ASN A 181 13.43 -1.15 -8.06
CA ASN A 181 13.01 -0.17 -9.06
C ASN A 181 12.19 0.95 -8.42
N HIS A 182 12.50 2.20 -8.78
CA HIS A 182 11.81 3.41 -8.30
C HIS A 182 11.80 3.60 -6.77
N GLN A 183 12.70 2.95 -6.04
CA GLN A 183 12.90 3.16 -4.61
C GLN A 183 13.20 4.63 -4.31
N ARG A 184 12.41 5.25 -3.42
CA ARG A 184 12.56 6.65 -3.00
C ARG A 184 13.80 6.87 -2.15
N PHE A 185 14.03 5.97 -1.20
CA PHE A 185 15.13 6.02 -0.24
C PHE A 185 15.98 4.76 -0.39
N GLY A 186 17.21 4.92 -0.91
CA GLY A 186 18.11 3.80 -1.17
C GLY A 186 18.67 3.10 0.06
N ASN A 187 18.45 3.65 1.26
CA ASN A 187 18.85 3.07 2.54
C ASN A 187 17.69 2.36 3.27
N ILE A 188 16.55 2.18 2.59
CA ILE A 188 15.34 1.52 3.11
C ILE A 188 15.12 0.24 2.32
N ASP A 189 15.56 -0.87 2.89
CA ASP A 189 15.48 -2.19 2.26
C ASP A 189 14.05 -2.71 2.06
N THR A 190 13.95 -3.79 1.29
CA THR A 190 12.72 -4.51 0.97
C THR A 190 12.94 -5.99 1.26
N CYS A 191 12.17 -6.59 2.17
CA CYS A 191 12.24 -8.03 2.39
C CYS A 191 11.90 -8.76 1.07
N ALA A 192 12.76 -9.67 0.63
CA ALA A 192 12.61 -10.38 -0.64
C ALA A 192 11.41 -11.34 -0.60
N ALA A 193 11.25 -12.06 0.51
CA ALA A 193 10.23 -13.11 0.65
C ALA A 193 8.78 -12.59 0.61
N THR A 194 8.58 -11.32 0.94
CA THR A 194 7.25 -10.70 1.02
C THR A 194 7.12 -9.51 0.08
N GLN A 195 8.04 -9.34 -0.88
CA GLN A 195 8.02 -8.24 -1.84
C GLN A 195 6.71 -8.25 -2.64
N LEU A 196 6.17 -7.06 -2.93
CA LEU A 196 5.05 -6.89 -3.85
C LEU A 196 5.52 -6.57 -5.26
N PHE A 197 4.73 -7.02 -6.24
CA PHE A 197 5.06 -6.96 -7.66
C PHE A 197 3.93 -6.30 -8.44
N THR A 198 4.26 -5.76 -9.61
CA THR A 198 3.25 -5.44 -10.63
C THR A 198 2.69 -6.73 -11.24
N PRO A 199 1.55 -6.68 -11.97
CA PRO A 199 1.05 -7.83 -12.73
C PRO A 199 2.05 -8.39 -13.76
N GLN A 200 3.02 -7.59 -14.18
CA GLN A 200 4.09 -8.00 -15.10
C GLN A 200 5.32 -8.58 -14.37
N GLY A 201 5.24 -8.79 -13.06
CA GLY A 201 6.32 -9.38 -12.26
C GLY A 201 7.44 -8.41 -11.88
N LYS A 202 7.24 -7.08 -12.01
CA LYS A 202 8.25 -6.10 -11.60
C LYS A 202 8.20 -5.87 -10.10
N GLY A 203 9.27 -6.20 -9.38
CA GLY A 203 9.38 -5.99 -7.94
C GLY A 203 9.46 -4.52 -7.56
N LEU A 204 8.71 -4.13 -6.52
CA LEU A 204 8.61 -2.76 -6.03
C LEU A 204 9.16 -2.62 -4.59
N PRO A 205 9.46 -1.39 -4.12
CA PRO A 205 9.83 -1.10 -2.73
C PRO A 205 8.61 -1.20 -1.79
N ALA A 206 7.99 -2.39 -1.75
CA ALA A 206 6.72 -2.66 -1.12
C ALA A 206 6.66 -4.11 -0.62
N ASN A 207 5.94 -4.35 0.49
CA ASN A 207 5.83 -5.68 1.09
C ASN A 207 4.43 -5.98 1.64
N GLN A 208 4.09 -7.26 1.67
CA GLN A 208 3.04 -7.82 2.51
C GLN A 208 3.62 -8.11 3.91
N MET A 209 3.38 -7.24 4.89
CA MET A 209 3.82 -7.46 6.27
C MET A 209 2.91 -8.47 6.97
N LYS A 210 3.51 -9.26 7.86
CA LYS A 210 2.85 -10.35 8.57
C LYS A 210 3.13 -10.33 10.06
N VAL A 211 2.19 -10.83 10.84
CA VAL A 211 2.36 -11.20 12.25
C VAL A 211 1.77 -12.60 12.45
N ASP A 212 2.52 -13.47 13.13
CA ASP A 212 2.23 -14.88 13.36
C ASP A 212 1.95 -15.64 12.06
N GLY A 213 2.70 -15.29 11.00
CA GLY A 213 2.54 -15.85 9.66
C GLY A 213 1.31 -15.36 8.89
N MET A 214 0.44 -14.56 9.51
CA MET A 214 -0.78 -14.04 8.93
C MET A 214 -0.55 -12.65 8.32
N ASP A 215 -1.11 -12.42 7.13
CA ASP A 215 -1.06 -11.12 6.48
C ASP A 215 -1.77 -10.05 7.32
N LEU A 216 -1.07 -8.94 7.57
CA LEU A 216 -1.56 -7.85 8.43
C LEU A 216 -1.79 -6.55 7.65
N VAL A 217 -0.77 -6.04 6.95
CA VAL A 217 -0.89 -4.85 6.10
C VAL A 217 0.06 -4.96 4.91
N MET A 218 -0.27 -4.29 3.81
CA MET A 218 0.68 -3.99 2.75
C MET A 218 1.34 -2.65 3.02
N ARG A 219 2.64 -2.53 2.74
CA ARG A 219 3.42 -1.30 2.91
C ARG A 219 4.15 -0.93 1.62
N SER A 220 4.45 0.35 1.45
CA SER A 220 5.43 0.82 0.47
C SER A 220 6.07 2.14 0.88
N GLN A 221 7.12 2.54 0.17
CA GLN A 221 7.57 3.94 0.17
C GLN A 221 6.58 4.80 -0.63
N PHE A 222 6.54 6.11 -0.37
CA PHE A 222 5.76 7.02 -1.21
C PHE A 222 6.26 6.92 -2.67
N PRO A 223 5.40 6.63 -3.66
CA PRO A 223 5.85 6.42 -5.04
C PRO A 223 6.55 7.66 -5.61
N LYS A 224 7.65 7.46 -6.33
CA LYS A 224 8.26 8.53 -7.14
C LYS A 224 7.39 8.83 -8.38
N PRO A 225 7.45 10.05 -8.94
CA PRO A 225 6.74 10.38 -10.17
C PRO A 225 6.95 9.34 -11.28
N GLU A 226 8.20 8.94 -11.54
CA GLU A 226 8.57 7.94 -12.55
C GLU A 226 8.14 6.50 -12.20
N GLY A 227 7.69 6.25 -10.98
CA GLY A 227 7.21 4.94 -10.51
C GLY A 227 5.70 4.88 -10.30
N LEU A 228 4.95 5.95 -10.59
CA LEU A 228 3.50 6.02 -10.31
C LEU A 228 2.70 4.99 -11.10
N ARG A 229 3.02 4.81 -12.38
CA ARG A 229 2.37 3.79 -13.23
C ARG A 229 2.41 2.41 -12.57
N ASP A 230 3.60 1.96 -12.18
CA ASP A 230 3.79 0.63 -11.60
C ASP A 230 3.15 0.52 -10.20
N HIS A 231 3.23 1.57 -9.39
CA HIS A 231 2.57 1.64 -8.09
C HIS A 231 1.05 1.51 -8.22
N LEU A 232 0.44 2.20 -9.18
CA LEU A 232 -1.00 2.15 -9.43
C LEU A 232 -1.43 0.79 -9.98
N CYS A 233 -0.65 0.19 -10.88
CA CYS A 233 -0.86 -1.18 -11.34
C CYS A 233 -0.83 -2.18 -10.18
N MET A 234 0.16 -2.09 -9.29
CA MET A 234 0.23 -2.91 -8.09
C MET A 234 -0.99 -2.68 -7.19
N LEU A 235 -1.37 -1.43 -6.91
CA LEU A 235 -2.56 -1.14 -6.09
C LEU A 235 -3.86 -1.72 -6.68
N ALA A 236 -4.04 -1.62 -8.00
CA ALA A 236 -5.21 -2.16 -8.68
C ALA A 236 -5.26 -3.70 -8.65
N ASP A 237 -4.10 -4.36 -8.70
CA ASP A 237 -3.99 -5.81 -8.64
C ASP A 237 -4.21 -6.36 -7.22
N GLN A 238 -3.52 -5.75 -6.24
CA GLN A 238 -3.60 -6.13 -4.83
C GLN A 238 -4.97 -5.86 -4.23
N LYS A 239 -5.73 -4.89 -4.78
CA LYS A 239 -7.06 -4.47 -4.31
C LYS A 239 -7.04 -4.33 -2.79
N PRO A 240 -6.43 -3.30 -2.21
CA PRO A 240 -6.46 -3.13 -0.76
C PRO A 240 -7.86 -2.75 -0.26
N GLY A 241 -8.13 -3.05 1.01
CA GLY A 241 -9.38 -2.66 1.68
C GLY A 241 -9.52 -1.14 1.70
N VAL A 242 -8.41 -0.48 2.01
CA VAL A 242 -8.22 0.95 2.01
C VAL A 242 -6.74 1.27 1.77
N LEU A 243 -6.47 2.33 1.02
CA LEU A 243 -5.15 2.97 0.93
C LEU A 243 -5.04 4.04 2.02
N VAL A 244 -4.05 3.95 2.89
CA VAL A 244 -3.80 4.90 3.97
C VAL A 244 -2.54 5.69 3.66
N VAL A 245 -2.71 6.97 3.35
CA VAL A 245 -1.63 7.92 3.09
C VAL A 245 -1.36 8.70 4.36
N LEU A 246 -0.19 8.48 4.95
CA LEU A 246 0.21 9.10 6.22
C LEU A 246 1.10 10.33 6.05
N SER A 247 1.55 10.63 4.82
CA SER A 247 2.31 11.87 4.56
C SER A 247 1.38 13.07 4.63
N SER A 248 1.67 13.99 5.54
CA SER A 248 0.90 15.23 5.75
C SER A 248 0.88 16.12 4.51
N ASP A 249 -0.02 17.09 4.48
CA ASP A 249 -0.02 18.14 3.44
C ASP A 249 1.34 18.86 3.39
N LYS A 250 1.94 19.12 4.57
CA LYS A 250 3.30 19.68 4.69
C LYS A 250 4.37 18.75 4.12
N ASP A 251 4.30 17.44 4.39
CA ASP A 251 5.26 16.49 3.84
C ASP A 251 5.19 16.42 2.32
N ILE A 252 3.97 16.42 1.78
CA ILE A 252 3.70 16.39 0.35
C ILE A 252 4.25 17.64 -0.33
N ALA A 253 3.96 18.82 0.22
CA ALA A 253 4.47 20.08 -0.29
C ALA A 253 6.01 20.17 -0.20
N ASN A 254 6.57 19.96 0.99
CA ASN A 254 8.01 20.16 1.23
C ASN A 254 8.89 19.19 0.43
N ARG A 255 8.41 17.97 0.16
CA ARG A 255 9.16 16.94 -0.58
C ARG A 255 8.70 16.77 -2.02
N HIS A 256 7.80 17.64 -2.52
CA HIS A 256 7.25 17.57 -3.87
C HIS A 256 6.69 16.18 -4.21
N LEU A 257 5.92 15.60 -3.29
CA LEU A 257 5.36 14.26 -3.47
C LEU A 257 4.14 14.32 -4.40
N PRO A 258 3.98 13.39 -5.35
CA PRO A 258 2.85 13.41 -6.27
C PRO A 258 1.53 13.09 -5.54
N ALA A 259 0.54 13.97 -5.66
CA ALA A 259 -0.79 13.83 -5.04
C ALA A 259 -1.71 12.85 -5.81
N TYR A 260 -1.18 11.70 -6.20
CA TYR A 260 -1.83 10.72 -7.09
C TYR A 260 -3.16 10.17 -6.56
N PHE A 261 -3.38 10.27 -5.25
CA PHE A 261 -4.52 9.71 -4.54
C PHE A 261 -5.66 10.73 -4.32
N SER A 262 -5.44 12.00 -4.64
CA SER A 262 -6.39 13.09 -4.37
C SER A 262 -6.73 13.93 -5.60
N GLN A 263 -6.16 13.60 -6.76
CA GLN A 263 -6.37 14.29 -8.03
C GLN A 263 -6.52 13.30 -9.18
N ASP A 264 -7.15 13.74 -10.27
CA ASP A 264 -7.14 13.03 -11.54
C ASP A 264 -5.71 13.00 -12.10
N GLY A 265 -5.35 11.94 -12.82
CA GLY A 265 -4.04 11.83 -13.44
C GLY A 265 -3.98 10.77 -14.55
N GLN A 266 -3.01 10.94 -15.43
CA GLN A 266 -2.66 9.97 -16.47
C GLN A 266 -1.17 9.63 -16.33
N TYR A 267 -0.86 8.34 -16.29
CA TYR A 267 0.48 7.80 -16.09
C TYR A 267 0.69 6.68 -17.11
N ASP A 268 1.17 7.06 -18.30
CA ASP A 268 1.28 6.20 -19.47
C ASP A 268 -0.09 5.58 -19.85
N ASP A 269 -0.21 4.26 -19.77
CA ASP A 269 -1.41 3.46 -20.03
C ASP A 269 -2.35 3.36 -18.82
N VAL A 270 -2.02 4.00 -17.69
CA VAL A 270 -2.82 3.99 -16.46
C VAL A 270 -3.47 5.35 -16.23
N SER A 271 -4.78 5.37 -16.00
CA SER A 271 -5.51 6.60 -15.64
C SER A 271 -6.08 6.50 -14.23
N VAL A 272 -6.11 7.62 -13.51
CA VAL A 272 -6.72 7.74 -12.19
C VAL A 272 -7.80 8.81 -12.21
N LYS A 273 -8.99 8.47 -11.72
CA LYS A 273 -10.06 9.43 -11.44
C LYS A 273 -10.32 9.52 -9.95
N CYS A 274 -10.27 10.73 -9.41
CA CYS A 274 -10.51 10.99 -7.99
C CYS A 274 -11.97 11.41 -7.78
N LYS A 275 -12.67 10.68 -6.90
CA LYS A 275 -14.04 10.98 -6.46
C LYS A 275 -14.03 11.38 -5.00
N ILE A 276 -14.66 12.50 -4.71
CA ILE A 276 -14.80 13.05 -3.36
C ILE A 276 -16.29 13.05 -2.99
N ASN A 277 -16.62 12.44 -1.85
CA ASN A 277 -17.95 12.59 -1.27
C ASN A 277 -17.94 13.79 -0.33
N GLN A 278 -18.46 14.93 -0.78
CA GLN A 278 -18.46 16.19 -0.01
C GLN A 278 -18.99 16.04 1.44
N LYS A 279 -19.94 15.12 1.69
CA LYS A 279 -20.52 14.92 3.04
C LYS A 279 -19.67 14.04 3.97
N ALA A 280 -18.83 13.16 3.41
CA ALA A 280 -18.07 12.16 4.17
C ALA A 280 -16.55 12.27 3.96
N HIS A 281 -16.11 13.28 3.19
CA HIS A 281 -14.71 13.45 2.85
C HIS A 281 -13.85 13.97 4.00
N MET A 282 -14.43 14.53 5.05
CA MET A 282 -13.71 14.98 6.24
C MET A 282 -14.11 14.14 7.43
N ALA A 283 -13.13 13.71 8.20
CA ALA A 283 -13.29 13.02 9.47
C ALA A 283 -12.14 13.40 10.41
N THR A 284 -12.25 13.00 11.67
CA THR A 284 -11.19 13.18 12.66
C THR A 284 -10.92 11.86 13.39
N ALA A 285 -9.70 11.71 13.87
CA ALA A 285 -9.33 10.70 14.86
C ALA A 285 -8.48 11.41 15.90
N GLY A 286 -9.03 11.68 17.09
CA GLY A 286 -8.46 12.60 18.06
C GLY A 286 -8.17 13.97 17.43
N ASN A 287 -6.91 14.39 17.49
CA ASN A 287 -6.43 15.63 16.88
C ASN A 287 -6.02 15.50 15.39
N LEU A 288 -6.14 14.30 14.78
CA LEU A 288 -5.82 14.10 13.37
C LEU A 288 -6.99 14.51 12.47
N GLU A 289 -6.66 15.25 11.41
CA GLU A 289 -7.56 15.58 10.32
C GLU A 289 -7.42 14.55 9.20
N LEU A 290 -8.52 13.86 8.90
CA LEU A 290 -8.58 12.81 7.90
C LEU A 290 -9.37 13.29 6.69
N ARG A 291 -8.83 13.04 5.48
CA ARG A 291 -9.58 13.17 4.23
C ARG A 291 -9.84 11.81 3.59
N ASN A 292 -11.11 11.55 3.28
CA ASN A 292 -11.54 10.35 2.59
C ASN A 292 -11.70 10.62 1.10
N TYR A 293 -11.03 9.83 0.26
CA TYR A 293 -11.18 9.84 -1.19
C TYR A 293 -11.61 8.47 -1.70
N ARG A 294 -12.09 8.41 -2.93
CA ARG A 294 -12.19 7.18 -3.71
C ARG A 294 -11.50 7.43 -5.04
N ILE A 295 -10.44 6.69 -5.32
CA ILE A 295 -9.80 6.72 -6.63
C ILE A 295 -10.28 5.54 -7.48
N GLU A 296 -10.42 5.76 -8.77
CA GLU A 296 -10.71 4.72 -9.76
C GLU A 296 -9.48 4.60 -10.66
N ILE A 297 -8.76 3.48 -10.51
CA ILE A 297 -7.54 3.19 -11.25
C ILE A 297 -7.93 2.35 -12.46
N THR A 298 -7.77 2.89 -13.66
CA THR A 298 -7.98 2.16 -14.91
C THR A 298 -6.63 1.76 -15.48
N ALA A 299 -6.36 0.46 -15.51
CA ALA A 299 -5.16 -0.14 -16.09
C ALA A 299 -5.55 -1.38 -16.91
N ASN A 300 -4.95 -1.57 -18.08
CA ASN A 300 -5.25 -2.70 -18.99
C ASN A 300 -6.75 -2.86 -19.29
N GLY A 301 -7.46 -1.75 -19.50
CA GLY A 301 -8.91 -1.74 -19.76
C GLY A 301 -9.80 -2.09 -18.56
N LYS A 302 -9.22 -2.33 -17.37
CA LYS A 302 -9.96 -2.65 -16.15
C LYS A 302 -9.91 -1.50 -15.15
N THR A 303 -11.07 -1.07 -14.69
CA THR A 303 -11.19 -0.04 -13.65
C THR A 303 -11.36 -0.68 -12.26
N THR A 304 -10.48 -0.35 -11.33
CA THR A 304 -10.50 -0.83 -9.95
C THR A 304 -10.68 0.33 -8.97
N PRO A 305 -11.75 0.35 -8.16
CA PRO A 305 -11.95 1.38 -7.15
C PRO A 305 -11.14 1.10 -5.88
N VAL A 306 -10.47 2.12 -5.37
CA VAL A 306 -9.71 2.09 -4.12
C VAL A 306 -10.18 3.22 -3.20
N SER A 307 -10.65 2.85 -2.00
CA SER A 307 -10.95 3.80 -0.93
C SER A 307 -9.63 4.32 -0.35
N VAL A 308 -9.56 5.61 -0.05
CA VAL A 308 -8.36 6.26 0.49
C VAL A 308 -8.69 6.99 1.79
N ILE A 309 -7.84 6.84 2.80
CA ILE A 309 -7.75 7.71 3.97
C ILE A 309 -6.43 8.47 3.88
N HIS A 310 -6.47 9.79 3.89
CA HIS A 310 -5.30 10.66 3.95
C HIS A 310 -5.26 11.39 5.30
N VAL A 311 -4.21 11.18 6.07
CA VAL A 311 -3.96 11.89 7.33
C VAL A 311 -3.16 13.16 7.00
N LYS A 312 -3.79 14.33 7.13
CA LYS A 312 -3.21 15.58 6.60
C LYS A 312 -2.22 16.27 7.52
N ASN A 313 -2.32 16.05 8.84
CA ASN A 313 -1.63 16.85 9.85
C ASN A 313 -0.77 16.01 10.81
N TRP A 314 -0.44 14.77 10.45
CA TRP A 314 0.58 14.00 11.14
C TRP A 314 1.93 14.25 10.47
N GLU A 315 2.78 15.09 11.06
CA GLU A 315 4.09 15.43 10.50
C GLU A 315 5.08 14.25 10.54
N ASP A 316 6.13 14.31 9.72
CA ASP A 316 7.15 13.27 9.69
C ASP A 316 7.98 13.22 10.97
N CYS A 317 8.40 12.02 11.38
CA CYS A 317 9.17 11.77 12.59
C CYS A 317 8.52 12.19 13.92
N THR A 318 7.25 12.63 13.93
CA THR A 318 6.50 12.88 15.17
C THR A 318 5.65 11.68 15.58
N THR A 319 5.19 11.70 16.83
CA THR A 319 4.25 10.69 17.36
C THR A 319 2.90 11.31 17.67
N ILE A 320 1.92 10.45 17.93
CA ILE A 320 0.56 10.81 18.37
C ILE A 320 0.23 10.05 19.65
N ASP A 321 -0.76 10.57 20.39
CA ASP A 321 -1.23 9.93 21.60
C ASP A 321 -1.92 8.58 21.30
N PRO A 322 -1.85 7.60 22.23
CA PRO A 322 -2.46 6.29 22.04
C PRO A 322 -3.97 6.30 21.72
N SER A 323 -4.72 7.23 22.30
CA SER A 323 -6.16 7.41 22.02
C SER A 323 -6.42 7.80 20.56
N THR A 324 -5.70 8.83 20.08
CA THR A 324 -5.70 9.27 18.67
C THR A 324 -5.34 8.11 17.72
N LEU A 325 -4.31 7.32 18.08
CA LEU A 325 -3.90 6.15 17.30
C LEU A 325 -4.97 5.07 17.26
N LYS A 326 -5.64 4.81 18.38
CA LYS A 326 -6.77 3.86 18.47
C LYS A 326 -7.93 4.28 17.59
N GLU A 327 -8.30 5.56 17.60
CA GLU A 327 -9.36 6.10 16.73
C GLU A 327 -8.99 5.99 15.24
N LEU A 328 -7.74 6.27 14.87
CA LEU A 328 -7.26 6.10 13.50
C LEU A 328 -7.37 4.65 13.03
N VAL A 329 -6.89 3.70 13.85
CA VAL A 329 -6.99 2.26 13.55
C VAL A 329 -8.45 1.83 13.44
N SER A 330 -9.32 2.33 14.33
CA SER A 330 -10.76 2.06 14.24
C SER A 330 -11.35 2.54 12.92
N GLY A 331 -11.01 3.75 12.46
CA GLY A 331 -11.46 4.27 11.17
C GLY A 331 -10.96 3.45 9.97
N ILE A 332 -9.72 2.97 10.02
CA ILE A 332 -9.14 2.08 9.00
C ILE A 332 -9.92 0.75 8.97
N ASN A 333 -10.11 0.10 10.12
CA ASN A 333 -10.83 -1.16 10.24
C ASN A 333 -12.28 -1.03 9.76
N GLN A 334 -12.95 0.08 10.08
CA GLN A 334 -14.30 0.34 9.61
C GLN A 334 -14.39 0.36 8.07
N LYS A 335 -13.39 0.94 7.36
CA LYS A 335 -13.35 0.92 5.90
C LYS A 335 -13.13 -0.49 5.35
N ILE A 336 -12.29 -1.28 5.99
CA ILE A 336 -12.05 -2.69 5.64
C ILE A 336 -13.34 -3.48 5.79
N GLU A 337 -13.99 -3.39 6.96
CA GLU A 337 -15.27 -4.06 7.24
C GLU A 337 -16.37 -3.65 6.27
N GLN A 338 -16.43 -2.38 5.86
CA GLN A 338 -17.38 -1.92 4.84
C GLN A 338 -17.17 -2.64 3.51
N LYS A 339 -15.92 -2.90 3.10
CA LYS A 339 -15.63 -3.68 1.89
C LYS A 339 -15.96 -5.17 2.09
N VAL A 340 -15.62 -5.76 3.23
CA VAL A 340 -15.95 -7.16 3.54
C VAL A 340 -17.48 -7.39 3.57
N LYS A 341 -18.26 -6.39 4.03
CA LYS A 341 -19.72 -6.46 4.00
C LYS A 341 -20.29 -6.40 2.58
N GLN A 342 -19.58 -5.77 1.63
CA GLN A 342 -19.98 -5.73 0.22
C GLN A 342 -19.62 -7.01 -0.53
N ASP A 343 -18.55 -7.68 -0.11
CA ASP A 343 -18.11 -8.98 -0.63
C ASP A 343 -17.54 -9.82 0.51
N SER A 344 -18.32 -10.77 1.02
CA SER A 344 -17.94 -11.59 2.17
C SER A 344 -16.84 -12.61 1.86
N SER A 345 -16.56 -12.87 0.57
CA SER A 345 -15.46 -13.75 0.15
C SER A 345 -14.09 -13.03 0.17
N TYR A 346 -14.12 -11.70 0.31
CA TYR A 346 -12.96 -10.85 0.23
C TYR A 346 -12.40 -10.58 1.63
N ASN A 347 -11.11 -10.90 1.83
CA ASN A 347 -10.39 -10.66 3.08
C ASN A 347 -9.21 -9.68 2.86
N PRO A 348 -9.50 -8.38 2.63
CA PRO A 348 -8.48 -7.43 2.23
C PRO A 348 -7.66 -6.90 3.40
N GLN A 349 -6.37 -6.69 3.13
CA GLN A 349 -5.50 -5.92 4.01
C GLN A 349 -5.49 -4.43 3.60
N PRO A 350 -5.22 -3.49 4.51
CA PRO A 350 -4.98 -2.11 4.12
C PRO A 350 -3.60 -1.99 3.46
N PHE A 351 -3.46 -0.99 2.59
CA PHE A 351 -2.18 -0.60 2.02
C PHE A 351 -1.77 0.73 2.64
N ILE A 352 -0.64 0.78 3.33
CA ILE A 352 -0.26 1.93 4.15
C ILE A 352 1.11 2.45 3.71
N HIS A 353 1.22 3.75 3.48
CA HIS A 353 2.53 4.39 3.29
C HIS A 353 2.60 5.79 3.94
N CYS A 354 3.76 6.12 4.51
CA CYS A 354 4.15 7.49 4.82
C CYS A 354 5.10 8.00 3.73
N SER A 355 6.23 8.62 4.08
CA SER A 355 7.26 8.98 3.11
C SER A 355 8.16 7.78 2.79
N ALA A 356 8.89 7.27 3.78
CA ALA A 356 9.77 6.11 3.64
C ALA A 356 9.08 4.76 3.87
N GLY A 357 7.83 4.76 4.34
CA GLY A 357 7.07 3.54 4.56
C GLY A 357 7.50 2.71 5.78
N ILE A 358 8.24 3.30 6.73
CA ILE A 358 8.80 2.56 7.89
C ILE A 358 8.43 3.12 9.27
N GLY A 359 8.35 4.45 9.43
CA GLY A 359 8.07 5.09 10.73
C GLY A 359 6.58 5.04 11.09
N ARG A 360 5.83 6.08 10.70
CA ARG A 360 4.36 6.15 10.88
C ARG A 360 3.62 4.91 10.36
N THR A 361 4.06 4.37 9.22
CA THR A 361 3.53 3.09 8.68
C THR A 361 3.69 1.93 9.66
N GLY A 362 4.86 1.80 10.30
CA GLY A 362 5.10 0.76 11.31
C GLY A 362 4.30 0.97 12.58
N VAL A 363 4.09 2.22 12.99
CA VAL A 363 3.24 2.56 14.15
C VAL A 363 1.80 2.15 13.89
N VAL A 364 1.23 2.51 12.73
CA VAL A 364 -0.16 2.13 12.40
C VAL A 364 -0.28 0.61 12.27
N ALA A 365 0.64 -0.06 11.59
CA ALA A 365 0.63 -1.52 11.46
C ALA A 365 0.75 -2.23 12.81
N GLY A 366 1.68 -1.79 13.67
CA GLY A 366 1.85 -2.34 15.01
C GLY A 366 0.61 -2.14 15.88
N ALA A 367 -0.02 -0.95 15.80
CA ALA A 367 -1.25 -0.66 16.51
C ALA A 367 -2.44 -1.51 16.04
N MET A 368 -2.53 -1.80 14.74
CA MET A 368 -3.56 -2.70 14.21
C MET A 368 -3.50 -4.09 14.85
N GLU A 369 -2.29 -4.65 15.02
CA GLU A 369 -2.14 -5.94 15.70
C GLU A 369 -2.34 -5.83 17.22
N ILE A 370 -1.85 -4.77 17.87
CA ILE A 370 -2.06 -4.56 19.31
C ILE A 370 -3.56 -4.49 19.66
N LEU A 371 -4.35 -3.82 18.82
CA LEU A 371 -5.78 -3.62 19.00
C LEU A 371 -6.64 -4.79 18.52
N LYS A 372 -6.03 -5.79 17.88
CA LYS A 372 -6.73 -6.97 17.41
C LYS A 372 -7.26 -7.78 18.59
N PRO A 373 -8.55 -8.20 18.58
CA PRO A 373 -9.10 -9.04 19.62
C PRO A 373 -8.28 -10.33 19.79
N GLY A 374 -7.89 -10.63 21.04
CA GLY A 374 -7.12 -11.83 21.35
C GLY A 374 -5.62 -11.76 21.02
N ASN A 375 -5.08 -10.58 20.70
CA ASN A 375 -3.63 -10.41 20.53
C ASN A 375 -2.84 -10.89 21.75
N LYS A 376 -1.84 -11.73 21.51
CA LYS A 376 -0.92 -12.28 22.53
C LYS A 376 0.50 -11.73 22.41
N ASN A 377 0.80 -11.00 21.35
CA ASN A 377 2.14 -10.51 21.06
C ASN A 377 2.44 -9.23 21.83
N THR A 378 3.68 -9.11 22.30
CA THR A 378 4.21 -7.87 22.86
C THR A 378 4.53 -6.86 21.75
N PRO A 379 4.59 -5.55 22.03
CA PRO A 379 5.01 -4.56 21.05
C PRO A 379 6.36 -4.88 20.40
N GLU A 380 7.33 -5.36 21.18
CA GLU A 380 8.64 -5.79 20.66
C GLU A 380 8.49 -6.98 19.70
N GLY A 381 7.73 -8.01 20.08
CA GLY A 381 7.48 -9.18 19.24
C GLY A 381 6.78 -8.83 17.93
N ILE A 382 5.78 -7.94 17.97
CA ILE A 382 5.10 -7.43 16.78
C ILE A 382 6.09 -6.71 15.87
N VAL A 383 6.86 -5.75 16.41
CA VAL A 383 7.78 -4.94 15.59
C VAL A 383 8.90 -5.77 15.00
N LEU A 384 9.42 -6.79 15.70
CA LEU A 384 10.39 -7.72 15.13
C LEU A 384 9.83 -8.44 13.90
N GLN A 385 8.58 -8.91 13.95
CA GLN A 385 7.93 -9.56 12.81
C GLN A 385 7.65 -8.59 11.64
N LEU A 386 7.30 -7.34 11.94
CA LEU A 386 7.19 -6.29 10.91
C LEU A 386 8.56 -6.00 10.27
N ARG A 387 9.65 -6.05 11.05
CA ARG A 387 11.01 -5.86 10.53
C ARG A 387 11.46 -7.03 9.65
N GLU A 388 11.09 -8.26 9.99
CA GLU A 388 11.35 -9.47 9.21
C GLU A 388 10.62 -9.46 7.86
N THR A 389 9.36 -9.00 7.84
CA THR A 389 8.47 -9.14 6.68
C THR A 389 8.25 -7.86 5.92
N GLY A 390 8.76 -6.72 6.39
CA GLY A 390 8.63 -5.43 5.74
C GLY A 390 9.99 -4.87 5.35
N CYS A 391 10.66 -4.28 6.34
CA CYS A 391 11.93 -3.58 6.21
C CYS A 391 12.65 -3.64 7.56
N SER A 392 13.97 -3.80 7.56
CA SER A 392 14.77 -3.94 8.79
C SER A 392 14.61 -2.79 9.80
N LYS A 393 14.11 -1.65 9.33
CA LYS A 393 13.92 -0.39 10.08
C LYS A 393 12.46 -0.03 10.38
N MET A 394 11.51 -0.97 10.28
CA MET A 394 10.11 -0.70 10.67
C MET A 394 10.03 -0.20 12.12
N VAL A 395 9.21 0.83 12.37
CA VAL A 395 9.21 1.64 13.61
C VAL A 395 10.59 2.26 13.84
N GLN A 396 10.75 3.49 13.39
CA GLN A 396 12.04 4.10 13.12
C GLN A 396 12.66 4.80 14.33
N THR A 397 11.85 5.24 15.30
CA THR A 397 12.33 6.01 16.46
C THR A 397 11.88 5.42 17.78
N SER A 398 12.59 5.76 18.85
CA SER A 398 12.23 5.38 20.22
C SER A 398 10.84 5.88 20.60
N ASP A 399 10.48 7.11 20.22
CA ASP A 399 9.17 7.70 20.53
C ASP A 399 8.02 6.95 19.84
N GLN A 400 8.22 6.55 18.58
CA GLN A 400 7.27 5.73 17.85
C GLN A 400 7.07 4.37 18.52
N PHE A 401 8.15 3.74 19.00
CA PHE A 401 8.07 2.47 19.71
C PHE A 401 7.40 2.62 21.08
N ASN A 402 7.69 3.70 21.81
CA ASN A 402 7.06 4.01 23.09
C ASN A 402 5.54 4.21 22.95
N THR A 403 5.08 4.83 21.86
CA THR A 403 3.64 4.92 21.57
C THR A 403 2.98 3.55 21.48
N LEU A 404 3.62 2.57 20.83
CA LEU A 404 3.12 1.18 20.79
C LEU A 404 3.14 0.51 22.16
N ILE A 405 4.18 0.74 22.96
CA ILE A 405 4.27 0.24 24.35
C ILE A 405 3.12 0.80 25.19
N ASN A 406 2.85 2.10 25.10
CA ASN A 406 1.80 2.76 25.88
C ASN A 406 0.42 2.28 25.44
N LEU A 407 0.17 2.19 24.12
CA LEU A 407 -1.08 1.62 23.60
C LEU A 407 -1.32 0.19 24.11
N HIS A 408 -0.30 -0.66 24.08
CA HIS A 408 -0.43 -2.04 24.57
C HIS A 408 -0.69 -2.09 26.08
N LYS A 409 -0.07 -1.21 26.88
CA LYS A 409 -0.36 -1.09 28.32
C LYS A 409 -1.81 -0.71 28.56
N GLU A 410 -2.33 0.29 27.85
CA GLU A 410 -3.72 0.73 27.96
C GLU A 410 -4.71 -0.40 27.64
N VAL A 411 -4.46 -1.14 26.56
CA VAL A 411 -5.28 -2.31 26.19
C VAL A 411 -5.27 -3.37 27.30
N LYS A 412 -4.09 -3.67 27.88
CA LYS A 412 -3.98 -4.65 28.97
C LYS A 412 -4.60 -4.17 30.28
N SER A 413 -4.54 -2.89 30.60
CA SER A 413 -5.14 -2.33 31.81
C SER A 413 -6.67 -2.18 31.74
N GLY A 414 -7.21 -2.09 30.52
CA GLY A 414 -8.65 -2.00 30.28
C GLY A 414 -9.33 -3.32 29.87
N SER A 415 -8.60 -4.45 29.88
CA SER A 415 -9.10 -5.80 29.56
C SER A 415 -9.46 -6.60 30.80
#